data_AF-A0A7G1IPD1-F1
#
_entry.id   AF-A0A7G1IPD1-F1
#
_cell.length_a   1.000
_cell.length_b   1.000
_cell.length_c   1.000
_cell.angle_alpha   90.00
_cell.angle_beta   90.00
_cell.angle_gamma   90.00
#
_symmetry.space_group_name_H-M   'P 1'
#
loop_
_entity.id
_entity.type
_entity.pdbx_description
1 polymer ?
#
loop_
_entity_poly.entity_id
_entity_poly.type
_entity_poly.pdbx_seq_one_letter_code
_entity_poly.pdbx_strand_id
1 'polypeptide(L)'
;MRLVAESGLWTTGPAHPATTPLTAVLEVSGAVLSWTIDDPPDDAATHIAFTDVSRADWLWRVVGETGHVALTSALAAHPAGDLELAGVDVVSGSTAPLRRLALGHWLRRWWPASQRDGIAGLDRALLDVEVAVLTAGVQGFFTDDTLDSDVAGLLAPHAAALLSHLRTDDRRVLELVRSGARLADEAGLDDMAWAELSAAVDDSSVVATLPSGRRDDYALAAGTDGAPRGAASIGRGVASINWGAVPPGIFDAAEDTVDWSVEPAGPGVVAVIRAAVVGPDAPTDIPVRVNSGRSAAPEPWTPAAGPPSRSPTHTGTRWRRPRPGTTIGRGHRW
;
A
#
# COMPACT_ATOMS: atom_id res chain seq x y z
N MET A 1 26.59 -15.62 13.85
CA MET A 1 25.39 -14.76 13.85
C MET A 1 25.38 -13.90 15.10
N ARG A 2 25.33 -12.59 14.91
CA ARG A 2 25.24 -11.61 16.00
C ARG A 2 23.78 -11.37 16.39
N LEU A 3 23.51 -11.29 17.69
CA LEU A 3 22.19 -11.02 18.27
C LEU A 3 22.29 -9.83 19.22
N VAL A 4 21.39 -8.85 19.07
CA VAL A 4 21.36 -7.64 19.90
C VAL A 4 19.98 -7.50 20.53
N ALA A 5 19.92 -7.22 21.83
CA ALA A 5 18.67 -6.88 22.51
C ALA A 5 18.37 -5.38 22.35
N GLU A 6 17.42 -5.03 21.49
CA GLU A 6 16.98 -3.66 21.24
C GLU A 6 15.50 -3.48 21.61
N SER A 7 15.20 -2.46 22.41
CA SER A 7 13.83 -2.14 22.84
C SER A 7 13.06 -3.32 23.47
N GLY A 8 13.78 -4.27 24.09
CA GLY A 8 13.19 -5.46 24.71
C GLY A 8 12.96 -6.64 23.76
N LEU A 9 13.39 -6.55 22.50
CA LEU A 9 13.32 -7.63 21.52
C LEU A 9 14.74 -8.04 21.08
N TRP A 10 14.91 -9.32 20.74
CA TRP A 10 16.16 -9.81 20.16
C TRP A 10 16.16 -9.61 18.66
N THR A 11 17.24 -9.07 18.09
CA THR A 11 17.40 -8.85 16.65
C THR A 11 18.70 -9.46 16.12
N THR A 12 18.72 -9.92 14.87
CA THR A 12 19.95 -10.38 14.19
C THR A 12 20.72 -9.19 13.60
N GLY A 13 22.05 -9.14 13.78
CA GLY A 13 22.90 -8.04 13.28
C GLY A 13 23.78 -8.36 12.05
N PRO A 14 24.31 -7.35 11.30
CA PRO A 14 24.06 -5.90 11.43
C PRO A 14 23.34 -5.28 10.20
N ALA A 15 22.22 -4.60 10.43
CA ALA A 15 21.78 -3.38 9.75
C ALA A 15 20.45 -2.97 10.37
N HIS A 16 20.31 -1.72 10.80
CA HIS A 16 18.97 -1.16 10.94
C HIS A 16 18.41 -1.11 9.51
N PRO A 17 17.29 -1.79 9.21
CA PRO A 17 16.72 -1.73 7.88
C PRO A 17 16.48 -0.28 7.49
N ALA A 18 16.53 0.03 6.19
CA ALA A 18 16.30 1.38 5.71
C ALA A 18 14.98 1.94 6.28
N THR A 19 14.86 3.27 6.37
CA THR A 19 13.61 3.86 6.83
C THR A 19 12.49 3.57 5.85
N THR A 20 11.26 3.47 6.34
CA THR A 20 10.10 3.43 5.44
C THR A 20 10.14 4.63 4.49
N PRO A 21 9.82 4.43 3.21
CA PRO A 21 9.25 3.22 2.61
C PRO A 21 10.28 2.19 2.11
N LEU A 22 11.59 2.34 2.26
CA LEU A 22 12.60 1.47 1.62
C LEU A 22 12.81 0.09 2.28
N THR A 23 11.85 -0.37 3.09
CA THR A 23 11.92 -1.65 3.80
C THR A 23 10.68 -2.49 3.55
N ALA A 24 10.88 -3.72 3.08
CA ALA A 24 9.88 -4.78 3.09
C ALA A 24 9.89 -5.47 4.46
N VAL A 25 8.70 -5.75 4.98
CA VAL A 25 8.49 -6.37 6.29
C VAL A 25 7.51 -7.53 6.13
N LEU A 26 7.75 -8.61 6.87
CA LEU A 26 6.83 -9.75 6.97
C LEU A 26 6.74 -10.21 8.43
N GLU A 27 5.53 -10.24 8.98
CA GLU A 27 5.27 -10.92 10.25
C GLU A 27 5.14 -12.43 10.02
N VAL A 28 5.87 -13.23 10.79
CA VAL A 28 5.73 -14.69 10.88
C VAL A 28 5.55 -15.09 12.34
N SER A 29 5.27 -16.36 12.61
CA SER A 29 5.09 -16.80 14.00
C SER A 29 6.32 -16.52 14.85
N GLY A 30 6.14 -15.66 15.87
CA GLY A 30 7.20 -15.35 16.83
C GLY A 30 8.30 -14.40 16.34
N ALA A 31 8.21 -13.86 15.12
CA ALA A 31 9.19 -12.89 14.64
C ALA A 31 8.67 -11.97 13.53
N VAL A 32 9.39 -10.88 13.31
CA VAL A 32 9.23 -10.00 12.15
C VAL A 32 10.53 -10.04 11.36
N LEU A 33 10.43 -10.36 10.06
CA LEU A 33 11.55 -10.31 9.13
C LEU A 33 11.51 -9.01 8.32
N SER A 34 12.67 -8.44 8.05
CA SER A 34 12.79 -7.21 7.27
C SER A 34 13.97 -7.24 6.30
N TRP A 35 13.76 -6.62 5.13
CA TRP A 35 14.76 -6.45 4.07
C TRP A 35 14.70 -5.04 3.50
N THR A 36 15.84 -4.45 3.19
CA THR A 36 15.91 -3.23 2.37
C THR A 36 15.54 -3.58 0.92
N ILE A 37 14.75 -2.72 0.28
CA ILE A 37 14.25 -2.94 -1.10
C ILE A 37 15.38 -2.88 -2.13
N ASP A 38 16.30 -1.92 -1.98
CA ASP A 38 17.39 -1.68 -2.94
C ASP A 38 18.58 -2.64 -2.76
N ASP A 39 18.59 -3.40 -1.66
CA ASP A 39 19.66 -4.37 -1.42
C ASP A 39 19.51 -5.59 -2.34
N PRO A 40 20.63 -6.17 -2.79
CA PRO A 40 20.58 -7.40 -3.57
C PRO A 40 19.90 -8.53 -2.78
N PRO A 41 19.27 -9.51 -3.47
CA PRO A 41 18.79 -10.73 -2.82
C PRO A 41 19.94 -11.52 -2.19
N ASP A 42 20.13 -11.30 -0.89
CA ASP A 42 21.08 -12.03 -0.06
C ASP A 42 20.39 -12.46 1.24
N ASP A 43 20.52 -13.73 1.59
CA ASP A 43 20.00 -14.26 2.85
C ASP A 43 20.69 -13.63 4.05
N ALA A 44 21.97 -13.24 3.92
CA ALA A 44 22.71 -12.55 4.97
C ALA A 44 22.18 -11.14 5.27
N ALA A 45 21.41 -10.55 4.34
CA ALA A 45 20.73 -9.27 4.54
C ALA A 45 19.39 -9.43 5.28
N THR A 46 18.98 -10.66 5.62
CA THR A 46 17.76 -10.90 6.39
C THR A 46 17.93 -10.44 7.82
N HIS A 47 17.15 -9.43 8.21
CA HIS A 47 17.07 -9.00 9.59
C HIS A 47 15.84 -9.63 10.24
N ILE A 48 16.03 -10.34 11.36
CA ILE A 48 14.98 -11.01 12.12
C ILE A 48 14.87 -10.33 13.48
N ALA A 49 13.67 -9.86 13.83
CA ALA A 49 13.32 -9.38 15.16
C ALA A 49 12.38 -10.38 15.85
N PHE A 50 12.83 -11.04 16.90
CA PHE A 50 12.06 -12.05 17.63
C PHE A 50 11.06 -11.38 18.57
N THR A 51 9.77 -11.63 18.33
CA THR A 51 8.66 -11.19 19.20
C THR A 51 8.34 -12.25 20.26
N ASP A 52 8.43 -13.52 19.89
CA ASP A 52 8.31 -14.67 20.79
C ASP A 52 9.06 -15.86 20.19
N VAL A 53 10.27 -16.11 20.69
CA VAL A 53 11.14 -17.19 20.22
C VAL A 53 10.49 -18.57 20.36
N SER A 54 9.62 -18.76 21.36
CA SER A 54 8.96 -20.05 21.60
C SER A 54 7.93 -20.42 20.52
N ARG A 55 7.48 -19.43 19.74
CA ARG A 55 6.58 -19.63 18.59
C ARG A 55 7.32 -19.71 17.26
N ALA A 56 8.64 -19.50 17.25
CA ALA A 56 9.45 -19.52 16.02
C ALA A 56 9.88 -20.94 15.63
N ASP A 57 8.94 -21.89 15.60
CA ASP A 57 9.21 -23.29 15.24
C ASP A 57 9.69 -23.45 13.80
N TRP A 58 9.46 -22.48 12.92
CA TRP A 58 9.97 -22.48 11.55
C TRP A 58 11.48 -22.22 11.47
N LEU A 59 12.10 -21.73 12.55
CA LEU A 59 13.48 -21.22 12.54
C LEU A 59 14.50 -22.31 12.18
N TRP A 60 14.24 -23.58 12.49
CA TRP A 60 15.11 -24.69 12.06
C TRP A 60 15.25 -24.80 10.54
N ARG A 61 14.27 -24.31 9.76
CA ARG A 61 14.37 -24.25 8.29
C ARG A 61 15.34 -23.17 7.82
N VAL A 62 15.55 -22.14 8.63
CA VAL A 62 16.31 -20.93 8.29
C VAL A 62 17.73 -20.98 8.85
N VAL A 63 17.97 -21.56 10.02
CA VAL A 63 19.33 -21.66 10.61
C VAL A 63 19.78 -23.12 10.83
N GLY A 64 19.01 -24.09 10.35
CA GLY A 64 19.25 -25.51 10.60
C GLY A 64 18.82 -25.96 12.00
N GLU A 65 18.70 -27.27 12.20
CA GLU A 65 18.29 -27.86 13.49
C GLU A 65 19.27 -27.51 14.63
N THR A 66 20.58 -27.69 14.39
CA THR A 66 21.61 -27.35 15.38
C THR A 66 21.64 -25.85 15.69
N GLY A 67 21.45 -25.00 14.67
CA GLY A 67 21.39 -23.55 14.86
C GLY A 67 20.18 -23.11 15.65
N HIS A 68 19.02 -23.75 15.43
CA HIS A 68 17.80 -23.48 16.18
C HIS A 68 17.97 -23.82 17.67
N VAL A 69 18.54 -24.97 18.00
CA VAL A 69 18.81 -25.36 19.41
C VAL A 69 19.82 -24.40 20.05
N ALA A 70 20.88 -24.02 19.34
CA ALA A 70 21.87 -23.07 19.84
C ALA A 70 21.25 -21.69 20.12
N LEU A 71 20.42 -21.19 19.21
CA LEU A 71 19.77 -19.89 19.32
C LEU A 71 18.74 -19.86 20.45
N THR A 72 17.82 -20.83 20.51
CA THR A 72 16.81 -20.94 21.57
C THR A 72 17.45 -21.06 22.97
N SER A 73 18.49 -21.89 23.11
CA SER A 73 19.21 -22.05 24.37
C SER A 73 19.91 -20.77 24.80
N ALA A 74 20.54 -20.06 23.86
CA ALA A 74 21.29 -18.85 24.19
C ALA A 74 20.37 -17.68 24.56
N LEU A 75 19.23 -17.51 23.86
CA LEU A 75 18.22 -16.50 24.17
C LEU A 75 17.51 -16.77 25.50
N ALA A 76 17.34 -18.05 25.90
CA ALA A 76 16.83 -18.40 27.22
C ALA A 76 17.83 -18.11 28.35
N ALA A 77 19.13 -18.27 28.09
CA ALA A 77 20.19 -18.05 29.07
C ALA A 77 20.57 -16.57 29.25
N HIS A 78 20.37 -15.74 28.22
CA HIS A 78 20.73 -14.32 28.22
C HIS A 78 19.50 -13.48 27.87
N PRO A 79 18.93 -12.72 28.83
CA PRO A 79 17.72 -11.93 28.56
C PRO A 79 18.00 -10.56 27.92
N ALA A 80 19.25 -10.09 27.92
CA ALA A 80 19.65 -8.82 27.31
C ALA A 80 21.14 -8.83 26.95
N GLY A 81 21.55 -7.91 26.07
CA GLY A 81 22.95 -7.67 25.71
C GLY A 81 23.23 -7.89 24.22
N ASP A 82 24.50 -8.15 23.93
CA ASP A 82 25.01 -8.51 22.60
C ASP A 82 25.60 -9.92 22.69
N LEU A 83 25.25 -10.78 21.75
CA LEU A 83 25.59 -12.19 21.74
C LEU A 83 26.07 -12.60 20.35
N GLU A 84 27.28 -13.13 20.27
CA GLU A 84 27.79 -13.73 19.03
C GLU A 84 27.65 -15.25 19.11
N LEU A 85 26.85 -15.82 18.21
CA LEU A 85 26.69 -17.27 18.06
C LEU A 85 27.59 -17.80 16.94
N ALA A 86 28.58 -18.60 17.30
CA ALA A 86 29.46 -19.26 16.35
C ALA A 86 28.78 -20.45 15.66
N GLY A 87 28.97 -20.58 14.34
CA GLY A 87 28.44 -21.70 13.56
C GLY A 87 26.93 -21.68 13.34
N VAL A 88 26.28 -20.55 13.61
CA VAL A 88 24.87 -20.30 13.29
C VAL A 88 24.82 -19.27 12.19
N ASP A 89 24.36 -19.69 11.01
CA ASP A 89 24.21 -18.87 9.81
C ASP A 89 22.86 -19.17 9.15
N VAL A 90 22.35 -18.20 8.38
CA VAL A 90 21.14 -18.41 7.58
C VAL A 90 21.45 -19.37 6.43
N VAL A 91 20.64 -20.42 6.32
CA VAL A 91 20.71 -21.41 5.24
C VAL A 91 20.39 -20.72 3.92
N SER A 92 21.28 -20.86 2.95
CA SER A 92 21.14 -20.23 1.64
C SER A 92 19.83 -20.63 0.94
N GLY A 93 19.10 -19.64 0.44
CA GLY A 93 17.81 -19.76 -0.23
C GLY A 93 16.61 -19.91 0.72
N SER A 94 16.83 -20.11 2.01
CA SER A 94 15.75 -20.40 2.99
C SER A 94 14.78 -19.24 3.17
N THR A 95 15.23 -18.00 2.97
CA THR A 95 14.43 -16.80 3.17
C THR A 95 13.88 -16.20 1.88
N ALA A 96 14.28 -16.72 0.71
CA ALA A 96 13.88 -16.17 -0.58
C ALA A 96 12.35 -16.16 -0.80
N PRO A 97 11.58 -17.21 -0.44
CA PRO A 97 10.12 -17.15 -0.52
C PRO A 97 9.49 -16.10 0.42
N LEU A 98 10.03 -15.96 1.64
CA LEU A 98 9.57 -14.98 2.63
C LEU A 98 9.86 -13.55 2.16
N ARG A 99 11.06 -13.31 1.62
CA ARG A 99 11.44 -12.02 1.03
C ARG A 99 10.53 -11.65 -0.14
N ARG A 100 10.20 -12.62 -1.00
CA ARG A 100 9.28 -12.39 -2.13
C ARG A 100 7.87 -12.03 -1.64
N LEU A 101 7.38 -12.71 -0.61
CA LEU A 101 6.11 -12.35 0.01
C LEU A 101 6.15 -10.94 0.62
N ALA A 102 7.18 -10.62 1.40
CA ALA A 102 7.39 -9.30 1.99
C ALA A 102 7.41 -8.18 0.92
N LEU A 103 8.07 -8.43 -0.22
CA LEU A 103 8.07 -7.53 -1.37
C LEU A 103 6.65 -7.37 -1.95
N GLY A 104 5.86 -8.45 -2.02
CA GLY A 104 4.44 -8.36 -2.41
C GLY A 104 3.64 -7.42 -1.50
N HIS A 105 3.76 -7.56 -0.18
CA HIS A 105 3.12 -6.64 0.77
C HIS A 105 3.64 -5.21 0.64
N TRP A 106 4.94 -5.03 0.37
CA TRP A 106 5.51 -3.73 0.07
C TRP A 106 4.90 -3.09 -1.18
N LEU A 107 4.82 -3.83 -2.30
CA LEU A 107 4.23 -3.36 -3.55
C LEU A 107 2.77 -2.92 -3.36
N ARG A 108 2.00 -3.66 -2.55
CA ARG A 108 0.60 -3.32 -2.23
C ARG A 108 0.46 -1.97 -1.52
N ARG A 109 1.45 -1.57 -0.72
CA ARG A 109 1.39 -0.37 0.12
C ARG A 109 2.18 0.81 -0.43
N TRP A 110 3.24 0.56 -1.19
CA TRP A 110 4.28 1.55 -1.45
C TRP A 110 4.66 1.69 -2.92
N TRP A 111 4.00 0.98 -3.86
CA TRP A 111 4.33 1.11 -5.27
C TRP A 111 4.11 2.55 -5.78
N PRO A 112 5.15 3.20 -6.35
CA PRO A 112 5.10 4.62 -6.69
C PRO A 112 4.48 4.85 -8.08
N ALA A 113 3.22 4.44 -8.26
CA ALA A 113 2.52 4.65 -9.52
C ALA A 113 2.42 6.14 -9.87
N SER A 114 2.78 6.50 -11.10
CA SER A 114 2.79 7.87 -11.59
C SER A 114 2.51 7.93 -13.09
N GLN A 115 1.48 8.66 -13.48
CA GLN A 115 1.24 8.96 -14.89
C GLN A 115 2.25 9.97 -15.42
N ARG A 116 2.65 10.92 -14.58
CA ARG A 116 3.61 11.97 -14.93
C ARG A 116 5.00 11.42 -15.20
N ASP A 117 5.47 10.49 -14.38
CA ASP A 117 6.79 9.87 -14.52
C ASP A 117 6.76 8.58 -15.35
N GLY A 118 5.59 8.19 -15.87
CA GLY A 118 5.42 7.00 -16.71
C GLY A 118 5.55 5.67 -15.95
N ILE A 119 5.35 5.70 -14.63
CA ILE A 119 5.36 4.52 -13.76
C ILE A 119 3.96 3.92 -13.71
N ALA A 120 3.75 2.80 -14.41
CA ALA A 120 2.46 2.14 -14.47
C ALA A 120 1.96 1.70 -13.09
N GLY A 121 0.65 1.81 -12.86
CA GLY A 121 0.01 1.19 -11.69
C GLY A 121 0.04 -0.34 -11.76
N LEU A 122 0.09 -0.99 -10.61
CA LEU A 122 -0.04 -2.44 -10.50
C LEU A 122 -1.51 -2.82 -10.47
N ASP A 123 -1.87 -3.90 -11.19
CA ASP A 123 -3.21 -4.46 -11.10
C ASP A 123 -3.42 -5.05 -9.70
N ARG A 124 -4.40 -4.50 -8.98
CA ARG A 124 -4.64 -4.82 -7.57
C ARG A 124 -5.07 -6.28 -7.38
N ALA A 125 -5.90 -6.79 -8.29
CA ALA A 125 -6.44 -8.14 -8.21
C ALA A 125 -5.35 -9.18 -8.48
N LEU A 126 -4.54 -8.96 -9.52
CA LEU A 126 -3.40 -9.86 -9.80
C LEU A 126 -2.35 -9.82 -8.71
N LEU A 127 -2.02 -8.63 -8.18
CA LEU A 127 -1.08 -8.50 -7.07
C LEU A 127 -1.58 -9.22 -5.81
N ASP A 128 -2.86 -9.08 -5.45
CA ASP A 128 -3.43 -9.79 -4.29
C ASP A 128 -3.45 -11.31 -4.46
N VAL A 129 -3.74 -11.81 -5.65
CA VAL A 129 -3.66 -13.26 -5.92
C VAL A 129 -2.22 -13.74 -5.83
N GLU A 130 -1.23 -13.00 -6.35
CA GLU A 130 0.17 -13.39 -6.20
C GLU A 130 0.61 -13.41 -4.73
N VAL A 131 0.22 -12.40 -3.94
CA VAL A 131 0.48 -12.40 -2.49
C VAL A 131 -0.21 -13.59 -1.82
N ALA A 132 -1.48 -13.87 -2.12
CA ALA A 132 -2.21 -15.01 -1.56
C ALA A 132 -1.54 -16.36 -1.88
N VAL A 133 -1.07 -16.55 -3.13
CA VAL A 133 -0.33 -17.75 -3.55
C VAL A 133 1.01 -17.87 -2.82
N LEU A 134 1.74 -16.76 -2.66
CA LEU A 134 2.99 -16.74 -1.90
C LEU A 134 2.76 -17.06 -0.43
N THR A 135 1.71 -16.50 0.19
CA THR A 135 1.30 -16.78 1.56
C THR A 135 1.01 -18.27 1.75
N ALA A 136 0.20 -18.87 0.88
CA ALA A 136 -0.09 -20.31 0.93
C ALA A 136 1.19 -21.17 0.76
N GLY A 137 2.12 -20.74 -0.09
CA GLY A 137 3.41 -21.41 -0.31
C GLY A 137 4.33 -21.40 0.92
N VAL A 138 4.16 -20.44 1.84
CA VAL A 138 4.96 -20.32 3.07
C VAL A 138 4.12 -20.51 4.34
N GLN A 139 2.94 -21.14 4.23
CA GLN A 139 2.04 -21.39 5.36
C GLN A 139 2.71 -22.04 6.57
N GLY A 140 3.75 -22.86 6.36
CA GLY A 140 4.51 -23.49 7.43
C GLY A 140 5.29 -22.52 8.34
N PHE A 141 5.38 -21.24 8.00
CA PHE A 141 5.98 -20.17 8.81
C PHE A 141 4.93 -19.42 9.66
N PHE A 142 3.63 -19.63 9.39
CA PHE A 142 2.50 -19.06 10.12
C PHE A 142 1.81 -20.17 10.94
N THR A 143 2.35 -20.47 12.12
CA THR A 143 1.72 -21.40 13.08
C THR A 143 0.47 -20.81 13.75
N ASP A 144 0.25 -19.50 13.62
CA ASP A 144 -0.90 -18.75 14.14
C ASP A 144 -1.44 -17.81 13.05
N ASP A 145 -2.65 -17.27 13.26
CA ASP A 145 -3.16 -16.15 12.46
C ASP A 145 -2.27 -14.91 12.70
N THR A 146 -1.44 -14.60 11.72
CA THR A 146 -0.59 -13.40 11.69
C THR A 146 -1.23 -12.31 10.82
N LEU A 147 -0.73 -11.07 10.91
CA LEU A 147 -1.26 -9.97 10.10
C LEU A 147 -1.16 -10.25 8.59
N ASP A 148 -0.13 -10.99 8.16
CA ASP A 148 0.20 -11.21 6.76
C ASP A 148 -0.27 -12.58 6.22
N SER A 149 -0.96 -13.40 7.02
CA SER A 149 -1.40 -14.76 6.63
C SER A 149 -2.83 -14.87 6.10
N ASP A 150 -3.60 -13.77 6.04
CA ASP A 150 -5.01 -13.78 5.64
C ASP A 150 -5.23 -13.93 4.11
N VAL A 151 -5.17 -15.18 3.64
CA VAL A 151 -5.43 -15.53 2.23
C VAL A 151 -6.87 -15.20 1.82
N ALA A 152 -7.86 -15.48 2.68
CA ALA A 152 -9.26 -15.27 2.36
C ALA A 152 -9.58 -13.77 2.17
N GLY A 153 -9.09 -12.92 3.06
CA GLY A 153 -9.25 -11.47 2.97
C GLY A 153 -8.52 -10.86 1.78
N LEU A 154 -7.39 -11.42 1.35
CA LEU A 154 -6.70 -11.01 0.12
C LEU A 154 -7.53 -11.31 -1.11
N LEU A 155 -8.13 -12.50 -1.20
CA LEU A 155 -8.84 -12.95 -2.39
C LEU A 155 -10.24 -12.34 -2.48
N ALA A 156 -11.02 -12.34 -1.38
CA ALA A 156 -12.46 -12.07 -1.37
C ALA A 156 -12.95 -10.93 -2.29
N PRO A 157 -12.29 -9.76 -2.39
CA PRO A 157 -12.77 -8.64 -3.21
C PRO A 157 -12.68 -8.85 -4.74
N HIS A 158 -11.95 -9.86 -5.22
CA HIS A 158 -11.39 -9.82 -6.58
C HIS A 158 -12.01 -10.75 -7.62
N ALA A 159 -13.00 -11.58 -7.28
CA ALA A 159 -13.57 -12.56 -8.21
C ALA A 159 -13.96 -11.96 -9.58
N ALA A 160 -14.66 -10.82 -9.59
CA ALA A 160 -15.09 -10.13 -10.81
C ALA A 160 -13.91 -9.56 -11.65
N ALA A 161 -12.87 -9.06 -10.99
CA ALA A 161 -11.67 -8.58 -11.65
C ALA A 161 -10.88 -9.74 -12.28
N LEU A 162 -10.72 -10.83 -11.55
CA LEU A 162 -10.04 -12.05 -12.02
C LEU A 162 -10.77 -12.72 -13.19
N LEU A 163 -12.10 -12.76 -13.16
CA LEU A 163 -12.92 -13.19 -14.31
C LEU A 163 -12.61 -12.38 -15.57
N SER A 164 -12.37 -11.07 -15.43
CA SER A 164 -12.02 -10.20 -16.57
C SER A 164 -10.64 -10.55 -17.15
N HIS A 165 -9.71 -11.02 -16.33
CA HIS A 165 -8.36 -11.42 -16.77
C HIS A 165 -8.31 -12.74 -17.54
N LEU A 166 -9.34 -13.60 -17.43
CA LEU A 166 -9.45 -14.83 -18.24
C LEU A 166 -9.49 -14.56 -19.76
N ARG A 167 -9.75 -13.31 -20.16
CA ARG A 167 -9.77 -12.87 -21.56
C ARG A 167 -8.38 -12.53 -22.10
N THR A 168 -7.34 -12.59 -21.27
CA THR A 168 -5.96 -12.25 -21.64
C THR A 168 -5.28 -13.47 -22.27
N ASP A 169 -4.45 -13.25 -23.29
CA ASP A 169 -3.61 -14.31 -23.89
C ASP A 169 -2.33 -14.63 -23.09
N ASP A 170 -2.12 -13.95 -21.96
CA ASP A 170 -0.94 -14.15 -21.11
C ASP A 170 -1.13 -15.38 -20.23
N ARG A 171 -0.39 -16.45 -20.55
CA ARG A 171 -0.43 -17.71 -19.80
C ARG A 171 -0.07 -17.55 -18.32
N ARG A 172 0.81 -16.61 -17.98
CA ARG A 172 1.22 -16.38 -16.58
C ARG A 172 0.05 -15.84 -15.77
N VAL A 173 -0.70 -14.91 -16.35
CA VAL A 173 -1.90 -14.35 -15.74
C VAL A 173 -2.97 -15.44 -15.58
N LEU A 174 -3.18 -16.25 -16.62
CA LEU A 174 -4.13 -17.36 -16.55
C LEU A 174 -3.75 -18.36 -15.45
N GLU A 175 -2.49 -18.81 -15.40
CA GLU A 175 -1.98 -19.72 -14.36
C GLU A 175 -2.13 -19.15 -12.95
N LEU A 176 -1.91 -17.84 -12.79
CA LEU A 176 -2.09 -17.15 -11.53
C LEU A 176 -3.57 -17.13 -11.12
N VAL A 177 -4.48 -16.76 -12.02
CA VAL A 177 -5.94 -16.77 -11.78
C VAL A 177 -6.41 -18.18 -11.42
N ARG A 178 -5.94 -19.22 -12.10
CA ARG A 178 -6.26 -20.62 -11.76
C ARG A 178 -5.78 -21.00 -10.36
N SER A 179 -4.60 -20.52 -9.96
CA SER A 179 -4.07 -20.76 -8.62
C SER A 179 -4.89 -20.04 -7.56
N GLY A 180 -5.30 -18.80 -7.84
CA GLY A 180 -6.21 -18.03 -6.99
C GLY A 180 -7.58 -18.70 -6.81
N ALA A 181 -8.18 -19.22 -7.89
CA ALA A 181 -9.46 -19.94 -7.82
C ALA A 181 -9.36 -21.18 -6.92
N ARG A 182 -8.31 -22.01 -7.08
CA ARG A 182 -8.08 -23.16 -6.19
C ARG A 182 -7.90 -22.76 -4.73
N LEU A 183 -7.13 -21.70 -4.46
CA LEU A 183 -6.95 -21.20 -3.11
C LEU A 183 -8.23 -20.64 -2.51
N ALA A 184 -9.08 -20.00 -3.32
CA ALA A 184 -10.39 -19.52 -2.88
C ALA A 184 -11.31 -20.69 -2.48
N ASP A 185 -11.31 -21.78 -3.26
CA ASP A 185 -12.05 -23.00 -2.93
C ASP A 185 -11.53 -23.63 -1.61
N GLU A 186 -10.20 -23.71 -1.43
CA GLU A 186 -9.56 -24.19 -0.19
C GLU A 186 -9.88 -23.30 1.02
N ALA A 187 -9.97 -21.98 0.81
CA ALA A 187 -10.33 -21.00 1.83
C ALA A 187 -11.84 -20.92 2.11
N GLY A 188 -12.67 -21.64 1.35
CA GLY A 188 -14.13 -21.64 1.51
C GLY A 188 -14.83 -20.37 1.01
N LEU A 189 -14.24 -19.68 0.03
CA LEU A 189 -14.89 -18.56 -0.66
C LEU A 189 -15.86 -19.10 -1.73
N ASP A 190 -17.12 -19.28 -1.35
CA ASP A 190 -18.14 -19.97 -2.15
C ASP A 190 -19.26 -19.04 -2.67
N ASP A 191 -19.00 -17.73 -2.71
CA ASP A 191 -19.97 -16.79 -3.27
C ASP A 191 -20.19 -16.99 -4.77
N MET A 192 -21.27 -16.41 -5.29
CA MET A 192 -21.67 -16.58 -6.69
C MET A 192 -20.57 -16.17 -7.70
N ALA A 193 -19.77 -15.15 -7.37
CA ALA A 193 -18.72 -14.67 -8.27
C ALA A 193 -17.51 -15.61 -8.27
N TRP A 194 -17.15 -16.17 -7.12
CA TRP A 194 -16.10 -17.20 -7.02
C TRP A 194 -16.52 -18.52 -7.66
N ALA A 195 -17.78 -18.93 -7.50
CA ALA A 195 -18.33 -20.09 -8.20
C ALA A 195 -18.29 -19.93 -9.73
N GLU A 196 -18.63 -18.75 -10.24
CA GLU A 196 -18.51 -18.43 -11.67
C GLU A 196 -17.05 -18.46 -12.14
N LEU A 197 -16.12 -17.90 -11.36
CA LEU A 197 -14.70 -17.92 -11.67
C LEU A 197 -14.13 -19.34 -11.73
N SER A 198 -14.43 -20.18 -10.73
CA SER A 198 -13.97 -21.57 -10.66
C SER A 198 -14.48 -22.36 -11.87
N ALA A 199 -15.78 -22.23 -12.20
CA ALA A 199 -16.36 -22.86 -13.39
C ALA A 199 -15.71 -22.37 -14.71
N ALA A 200 -15.43 -21.07 -14.83
CA ALA A 200 -14.80 -20.50 -16.02
C ALA A 200 -13.31 -20.90 -16.18
N VAL A 201 -12.62 -21.16 -15.07
CA VAL A 201 -11.24 -21.67 -15.06
C VAL A 201 -11.19 -23.13 -15.53
N ASP A 202 -12.15 -23.95 -15.09
CA ASP A 202 -12.25 -25.38 -15.40
C ASP A 202 -12.77 -25.64 -16.83
N ASP A 203 -13.68 -24.80 -17.33
CA ASP A 203 -14.25 -24.92 -18.67
C ASP A 203 -13.72 -23.83 -19.63
N SER A 204 -12.78 -24.23 -20.50
CA SER A 204 -12.21 -23.35 -21.53
C SER A 204 -13.25 -22.84 -22.56
N SER A 205 -14.43 -23.45 -22.65
CA SER A 205 -15.51 -23.01 -23.55
C SER A 205 -16.34 -21.86 -22.98
N VAL A 206 -16.40 -21.72 -21.64
CA VAL A 206 -17.09 -20.61 -20.96
C VAL A 206 -16.39 -19.27 -21.24
N VAL A 207 -15.06 -19.27 -21.26
CA VAL A 207 -14.23 -18.10 -21.62
C VAL A 207 -14.59 -17.55 -23.01
N ALA A 208 -14.92 -18.42 -23.97
CA ALA A 208 -15.29 -18.05 -25.33
C ALA A 208 -16.72 -17.48 -25.47
N THR A 209 -17.60 -17.74 -24.48
CA THR A 209 -19.00 -17.24 -24.48
C THR A 209 -19.20 -15.93 -23.75
N LEU A 210 -18.20 -15.47 -22.99
CA LEU A 210 -18.24 -14.17 -22.31
C LEU A 210 -18.16 -13.03 -23.35
N PRO A 211 -19.01 -11.99 -23.26
CA PRO A 211 -18.98 -10.88 -24.21
C PRO A 211 -17.61 -10.22 -24.28
N SER A 212 -16.93 -10.34 -25.42
CA SER A 212 -15.61 -9.74 -25.68
C SER A 212 -15.76 -8.29 -26.15
N GLY A 213 -16.20 -7.41 -25.25
CA GLY A 213 -16.14 -5.96 -25.48
C GLY A 213 -14.68 -5.50 -25.43
N ARG A 214 -14.00 -5.45 -26.57
CA ARG A 214 -12.66 -4.88 -26.71
C ARG A 214 -12.70 -3.42 -26.24
N ARG A 215 -12.20 -3.14 -25.04
CA ARG A 215 -12.19 -1.81 -24.40
C ARG A 215 -11.14 -0.86 -25.01
N ASP A 216 -10.53 -1.23 -26.12
CA ASP A 216 -9.49 -0.44 -26.80
C ASP A 216 -10.04 0.79 -27.56
N ASP A 217 -11.37 0.95 -27.63
CA ASP A 217 -12.00 2.01 -28.43
C ASP A 217 -12.34 3.29 -27.65
N TYR A 218 -11.90 3.42 -26.39
CA TYR A 218 -12.01 4.68 -25.66
C TYR A 218 -10.82 5.58 -25.93
N ALA A 219 -10.96 6.44 -26.94
CA ALA A 219 -10.10 7.60 -27.10
C ALA A 219 -10.28 8.53 -25.89
N LEU A 220 -9.28 8.54 -25.00
CA LEU A 220 -9.17 9.50 -23.91
C LEU A 220 -9.00 10.89 -24.51
N ALA A 221 -10.08 11.67 -24.51
CA ALA A 221 -9.98 13.10 -24.71
C ALA A 221 -9.21 13.67 -23.51
N ALA A 222 -7.94 14.00 -23.71
CA ALA A 222 -7.21 14.88 -22.81
C ALA A 222 -7.89 16.26 -22.90
N GLY A 223 -8.93 16.45 -22.09
CA GLY A 223 -9.46 17.76 -21.82
C GLY A 223 -8.33 18.58 -21.23
N THR A 224 -7.86 19.58 -21.97
CA THR A 224 -7.06 20.63 -21.39
C THR A 224 -7.97 21.32 -20.37
N ASP A 225 -7.84 20.96 -19.10
CA ASP A 225 -8.33 21.76 -17.98
C ASP A 225 -7.46 23.02 -17.87
N GLY A 226 -7.48 23.84 -18.93
CA GLY A 226 -7.33 25.26 -18.78
C GLY A 226 -8.55 25.72 -18.00
N ALA A 227 -8.47 25.63 -16.67
CA ALA A 227 -9.42 26.29 -15.79
C ALA A 227 -9.62 27.72 -16.33
N PRO A 228 -10.87 28.24 -16.36
CA PRO A 228 -11.09 29.63 -16.73
C PRO A 228 -10.12 30.46 -15.91
N ARG A 229 -9.41 31.41 -16.53
CA ARG A 229 -8.61 32.40 -15.80
C ARG A 229 -9.56 33.17 -14.88
N GLY A 230 -9.80 32.61 -13.70
CA GLY A 230 -10.49 33.25 -12.59
C GLY A 230 -9.64 34.42 -12.09
N ALA A 231 -10.28 35.27 -11.28
CA ALA A 231 -9.66 36.46 -10.70
C ALA A 231 -8.22 36.20 -10.23
N ALA A 232 -7.32 37.14 -10.49
CA ALA A 232 -5.90 37.04 -10.18
C ALA A 232 -5.68 36.43 -8.78
N SER A 233 -4.98 35.28 -8.72
CA SER A 233 -4.75 34.60 -7.44
C SER A 233 -3.86 35.47 -6.54
N ILE A 234 -4.17 35.46 -5.25
CA ILE A 234 -3.39 36.14 -4.20
C ILE A 234 -2.05 35.40 -4.01
N GLY A 235 -2.07 34.08 -4.17
CA GLY A 235 -0.89 33.23 -4.17
C GLY A 235 -1.16 31.92 -4.92
N ARG A 236 -0.09 31.28 -5.38
CA ARG A 236 -0.12 29.93 -5.97
C ARG A 236 1.22 29.25 -5.69
N GLY A 237 1.20 27.92 -5.62
CA GLY A 237 2.40 27.12 -5.64
C GLY A 237 2.11 25.67 -5.99
N VAL A 238 3.17 24.88 -5.98
CA VAL A 238 3.12 23.42 -6.12
C VAL A 238 3.74 22.78 -4.88
N ALA A 239 3.36 21.53 -4.62
CA ALA A 239 3.94 20.67 -3.61
C ALA A 239 3.82 19.20 -4.04
N SER A 240 4.56 18.32 -3.39
CA SER A 240 4.48 16.87 -3.62
C SER A 240 3.66 16.20 -2.53
N ILE A 241 2.96 15.12 -2.89
CA ILE A 241 2.25 14.29 -1.92
C ILE A 241 3.28 13.45 -1.18
N ASN A 242 3.22 13.51 0.17
CA ASN A 242 3.85 12.47 0.96
C ASN A 242 3.01 11.20 0.81
N TRP A 243 3.35 10.37 -0.16
CA TRP A 243 2.62 9.14 -0.47
C TRP A 243 2.71 8.12 0.67
N GLY A 244 3.68 8.28 1.58
CA GLY A 244 3.77 7.67 2.89
C GLY A 244 2.54 7.87 3.80
N ALA A 245 1.80 8.97 3.59
CA ALA A 245 0.77 9.47 4.50
C ALA A 245 -0.66 9.42 3.92
N VAL A 246 -0.84 8.82 2.74
CA VAL A 246 -2.13 8.68 2.04
C VAL A 246 -2.38 7.20 1.72
N PRO A 247 -3.64 6.79 1.47
CA PRO A 247 -3.89 5.41 1.06
C PRO A 247 -3.16 5.06 -0.24
N PRO A 248 -2.66 3.82 -0.37
CA PRO A 248 -1.91 3.37 -1.53
C PRO A 248 -2.75 3.42 -2.80
N GLY A 249 -2.10 3.70 -3.94
CA GLY A 249 -2.72 3.60 -5.26
C GLY A 249 -3.71 4.71 -5.62
N ILE A 250 -4.02 5.68 -4.73
CA ILE A 250 -4.98 6.75 -5.04
C ILE A 250 -4.31 7.93 -5.77
N PHE A 251 -3.21 8.44 -5.21
CA PHE A 251 -2.55 9.65 -5.69
C PHE A 251 -1.34 9.35 -6.57
N ASP A 252 -1.06 10.25 -7.51
CA ASP A 252 0.15 10.17 -8.33
C ASP A 252 1.39 10.42 -7.46
N ALA A 253 2.35 9.50 -7.51
CA ALA A 253 3.55 9.52 -6.67
C ALA A 253 4.65 10.48 -7.17
N ALA A 254 4.46 11.14 -8.33
CA ALA A 254 5.43 12.11 -8.83
C ALA A 254 5.57 13.33 -7.90
N GLU A 255 6.69 14.02 -8.08
CA GLU A 255 6.93 15.32 -7.49
C GLU A 255 6.01 16.40 -8.11
N ASP A 256 5.72 17.45 -7.34
CA ASP A 256 4.90 18.60 -7.74
C ASP A 256 3.50 18.21 -8.25
N THR A 257 2.87 17.21 -7.64
CA THR A 257 1.54 16.68 -7.98
C THR A 257 0.38 17.38 -7.26
N VAL A 258 0.68 18.31 -6.36
CA VAL A 258 -0.30 19.16 -5.68
C VAL A 258 -0.17 20.60 -6.17
N ASP A 259 -1.20 21.08 -6.85
CA ASP A 259 -1.38 22.51 -7.13
C ASP A 259 -2.20 23.14 -6.02
N TRP A 260 -1.77 24.29 -5.51
CA TRP A 260 -2.58 25.10 -4.61
C TRP A 260 -2.66 26.54 -5.08
N SER A 261 -3.83 27.16 -4.96
CA SER A 261 -4.03 28.60 -5.18
C SER A 261 -4.86 29.20 -4.05
N VAL A 262 -4.64 30.48 -3.79
CA VAL A 262 -5.46 31.28 -2.89
C VAL A 262 -6.12 32.37 -3.72
N GLU A 263 -7.44 32.35 -3.78
CA GLU A 263 -8.22 33.18 -4.69
C GLU A 263 -9.21 34.06 -3.91
N PRO A 264 -9.43 35.31 -4.34
CA PRO A 264 -10.48 36.14 -3.76
C PRO A 264 -11.85 35.57 -4.12
N ALA A 265 -12.72 35.42 -3.12
CA ALA A 265 -14.07 34.87 -3.27
C ALA A 265 -15.09 35.81 -2.63
N GLY A 266 -15.50 36.84 -3.39
CA GLY A 266 -16.37 37.89 -2.87
C GLY A 266 -15.68 38.67 -1.73
N PRO A 267 -16.29 38.79 -0.53
CA PRO A 267 -15.65 39.43 0.62
C PRO A 267 -14.63 38.53 1.33
N GLY A 268 -14.46 37.27 0.90
CA GLY A 268 -13.58 36.30 1.54
C GLY A 268 -12.42 35.85 0.65
N VAL A 269 -11.66 34.88 1.17
CA VAL A 269 -10.55 34.22 0.49
C VAL A 269 -10.80 32.72 0.52
N VAL A 270 -10.59 32.04 -0.61
CA VAL A 270 -10.72 30.58 -0.74
C VAL A 270 -9.36 30.00 -1.13
N ALA A 271 -8.94 28.96 -0.42
CA ALA A 271 -7.82 28.12 -0.85
C ALA A 271 -8.36 26.96 -1.69
N VAL A 272 -7.84 26.82 -2.91
CA VAL A 272 -8.12 25.71 -3.82
C VAL A 272 -6.90 24.80 -3.83
N ILE A 273 -7.11 23.51 -3.60
CA ILE A 273 -6.06 22.49 -3.65
C ILE A 273 -6.50 21.43 -4.65
N ARG A 274 -5.61 21.07 -5.57
CA ARG A 274 -5.80 20.02 -6.56
C ARG A 274 -4.63 19.06 -6.45
N ALA A 275 -4.93 17.77 -6.42
CA ALA A 275 -3.95 16.70 -6.39
C ALA A 275 -4.16 15.79 -7.61
N ALA A 276 -3.07 15.36 -8.23
CA ALA A 276 -3.10 14.35 -9.28
C ALA A 276 -3.45 12.97 -8.68
N VAL A 277 -4.25 12.19 -9.41
CA VAL A 277 -4.71 10.85 -9.03
C VAL A 277 -4.29 9.82 -10.08
N VAL A 278 -4.04 8.59 -9.66
CA VAL A 278 -3.53 7.52 -10.54
C VAL A 278 -4.40 6.25 -10.53
N GLY A 279 -5.16 6.01 -9.46
CA GLY A 279 -5.93 4.79 -9.27
C GLY A 279 -7.40 4.86 -9.68
N PRO A 280 -8.07 3.69 -9.76
CA PRO A 280 -9.51 3.61 -9.99
C PRO A 280 -10.33 4.04 -8.77
N ASP A 281 -9.73 4.00 -7.57
CA ASP A 281 -10.41 4.36 -6.33
C ASP A 281 -10.55 5.88 -6.18
N ALA A 282 -11.73 6.31 -5.77
CA ALA A 282 -11.99 7.72 -5.57
C ALA A 282 -11.21 8.24 -4.35
N PRO A 283 -10.60 9.44 -4.42
CA PRO A 283 -9.93 10.09 -3.28
C PRO A 283 -10.97 10.68 -2.31
N THR A 284 -11.87 9.86 -1.79
CA THR A 284 -12.95 10.27 -0.88
C THR A 284 -12.54 10.15 0.57
N ASP A 285 -13.14 10.98 1.42
CA ASP A 285 -12.96 10.97 2.88
C ASP A 285 -11.53 11.21 3.38
N ILE A 286 -10.68 11.82 2.55
CA ILE A 286 -9.31 12.21 2.91
C ILE A 286 -9.33 13.60 3.54
N PRO A 287 -9.04 13.74 4.85
CA PRO A 287 -9.10 15.03 5.52
C PRO A 287 -7.94 15.92 5.07
N VAL A 288 -8.27 17.07 4.47
CA VAL A 288 -7.29 18.10 4.11
C VAL A 288 -7.24 19.17 5.19
N ARG A 289 -6.04 19.46 5.71
CA ARG A 289 -5.80 20.56 6.64
C ARG A 289 -4.90 21.59 6.00
N VAL A 290 -5.38 22.84 5.95
CA VAL A 290 -4.58 23.99 5.52
C VAL A 290 -4.13 24.74 6.76
N ASN A 291 -2.80 24.83 6.93
CA ASN A 291 -2.20 25.61 8.00
C ASN A 291 -1.47 26.81 7.37
N SER A 292 -2.02 28.01 7.52
CA SER A 292 -1.23 29.23 7.35
C SER A 292 -0.31 29.34 8.56
N GLY A 293 1.01 29.33 8.36
CA GLY A 293 1.96 29.53 9.46
C GLY A 293 1.64 30.80 10.27
N ARG A 294 2.09 30.88 11.53
CA ARG A 294 2.02 32.13 12.30
C ARG A 294 2.89 33.18 11.59
N SER A 295 2.29 34.04 10.79
CA SER A 295 2.90 35.29 10.41
C SER A 295 2.93 36.17 11.65
N ALA A 296 4.06 36.17 12.37
CA ALA A 296 4.38 37.26 13.27
C ALA A 296 4.53 38.50 12.38
N ALA A 297 3.49 39.36 12.36
CA ALA A 297 3.66 40.68 11.81
C ALA A 297 4.80 41.36 12.59
N PRO A 298 5.74 42.07 11.94
CA PRO A 298 6.56 43.03 12.66
C PRO A 298 5.60 44.06 13.26
N GLU A 299 5.43 43.99 14.58
CA GLU A 299 4.57 44.89 15.34
C GLU A 299 5.06 46.32 15.11
N PRO A 300 4.24 47.24 14.55
CA PRO A 300 4.61 48.65 14.59
C PRO A 300 4.59 49.10 16.05
N TRP A 301 5.75 49.52 16.55
CA TRP A 301 5.92 50.08 17.89
C TRP A 301 4.88 51.16 18.17
N THR A 302 4.03 50.97 19.18
CA THR A 302 3.39 52.06 19.95
C THR A 302 2.93 51.56 21.33
N PRO A 303 2.91 52.44 22.35
CA PRO A 303 3.05 52.06 23.76
C PRO A 303 1.72 51.76 24.48
N ALA A 304 1.82 50.79 25.41
CA ALA A 304 1.04 50.54 26.63
C ALA A 304 -0.47 50.91 26.69
N ALA A 305 -1.31 49.88 26.83
CA ALA A 305 -2.08 49.56 28.06
C ALA A 305 -3.41 48.84 27.73
N GLY A 306 -3.54 47.58 28.14
CA GLY A 306 -4.82 46.84 28.13
C GLY A 306 -4.60 45.32 28.14
N PRO A 307 -5.33 44.53 28.96
CA PRO A 307 -5.08 43.10 29.11
C PRO A 307 -5.61 42.28 27.91
N PRO A 308 -5.04 41.10 27.63
CA PRO A 308 -5.31 40.35 26.39
C PRO A 308 -6.68 39.64 26.42
N SER A 309 -7.48 39.86 25.37
CA SER A 309 -8.65 39.02 25.07
C SER A 309 -8.25 37.87 24.12
N ARG A 310 -8.70 36.66 24.46
CA ARG A 310 -8.48 35.43 23.68
C ARG A 310 -9.29 35.47 22.37
N SER A 311 -8.66 35.14 21.25
CA SER A 311 -9.34 34.90 19.96
C SER A 311 -9.74 33.43 19.78
N PRO A 312 -10.87 33.12 19.11
CA PRO A 312 -11.30 31.75 18.84
C PRO A 312 -10.71 31.20 17.53
N THR A 313 -10.37 29.91 17.54
CA THR A 313 -10.10 29.07 16.36
C THR A 313 -11.38 28.87 15.55
N HIS A 314 -11.37 29.20 14.26
CA HIS A 314 -12.45 28.90 13.32
C HIS A 314 -12.11 27.63 12.52
N THR A 315 -12.86 26.56 12.75
CA THR A 315 -12.98 25.39 11.86
C THR A 315 -14.20 25.59 10.95
N GLY A 316 -14.00 25.49 9.64
CA GLY A 316 -15.09 25.60 8.66
C GLY A 316 -14.87 24.66 7.50
N THR A 317 -15.52 23.49 7.53
CA THR A 317 -15.58 22.55 6.41
C THR A 317 -16.90 22.78 5.67
N ARG A 318 -16.87 23.02 4.35
CA ARG A 318 -18.08 23.03 3.52
C ARG A 318 -17.84 22.33 2.19
N TRP A 319 -18.20 21.06 2.14
CA TRP A 319 -18.37 20.33 0.88
C TRP A 319 -19.76 20.62 0.31
N ARG A 320 -19.85 21.04 -0.96
CA ARG A 320 -21.11 21.07 -1.70
C ARG A 320 -21.30 19.72 -2.39
N ARG A 321 -22.32 18.96 -1.97
CA ARG A 321 -22.86 17.83 -2.76
C ARG A 321 -23.44 18.34 -4.09
N PRO A 322 -23.29 17.61 -5.21
CA PRO A 322 -24.18 17.76 -6.36
C PRO A 322 -25.58 17.28 -5.97
N ARG A 323 -26.63 18.02 -6.33
CA ARG A 323 -28.02 17.56 -6.18
C ARG A 323 -28.37 16.59 -7.32
N PRO A 324 -29.14 15.51 -7.07
CA PRO A 324 -29.66 14.65 -8.12
C PRO A 324 -30.89 15.28 -8.78
N GLY A 325 -31.03 15.10 -10.09
CA GLY A 325 -32.23 15.42 -10.85
C GLY A 325 -32.20 16.79 -11.54
N THR A 326 -31.75 16.82 -12.79
CA THR A 326 -32.24 17.80 -13.76
C THR A 326 -32.35 17.12 -15.12
N THR A 327 -33.58 16.73 -15.43
CA THR A 327 -34.03 16.32 -16.76
C THR A 327 -33.84 17.48 -17.71
N ILE A 328 -32.99 17.33 -18.74
CA ILE A 328 -32.94 18.28 -19.85
C ILE A 328 -33.84 17.73 -20.95
N GLY A 329 -35.01 18.35 -21.08
CA GLY A 329 -35.94 18.09 -22.17
C GLY A 329 -35.36 18.55 -23.52
N ARG A 330 -35.46 17.67 -24.52
CA ARG A 330 -35.21 18.01 -25.92
C ARG A 330 -36.40 18.79 -26.47
N GLY A 331 -36.22 20.09 -26.68
CA GLY A 331 -37.06 20.88 -27.56
C GLY A 331 -36.58 20.72 -28.99
N HIS A 332 -37.36 19.99 -29.80
CA HIS A 332 -37.29 20.07 -31.26
C HIS A 332 -37.93 21.37 -31.74
N ARG A 333 -37.27 22.09 -32.65
CA ARG A 333 -37.92 22.81 -33.75
C ARG A 333 -36.91 23.17 -34.84
N TRP A 334 -37.22 22.62 -36.03
CA TRP A 334 -36.70 22.84 -37.38
C TRP A 334 -35.25 22.46 -37.66
#